data_AF-W1XIC6-F1
#
_entry.id   AF-W1XIC6-F1
#
_cell.length_a   1.000
_cell.length_b   1.000
_cell.length_c   1.000
_cell.angle_alpha   90.00
_cell.angle_beta   90.00
_cell.angle_gamma   90.00
#
_symmetry.space_group_name_H-M   'P 1'
#
loop_
_entity.id
_entity.type
_entity.pdbx_description
1 polymer ?
#
loop_
_entity_poly.entity_id
_entity_poly.type
_entity_poly.pdbx_seq_one_letter_code
_entity_poly.pdbx_strand_id
1 'polypeptide(L)'
;MTKPYVRLDKNDAAVLLVDHQAGLLSLVRDIEPDKFKNNVLALGDLAKYFNLPTILTTSFETGPNGPLVPELKAQFPDAPYIARPGNINAWDNEDFVKAVKATGKKQLIIAGVVTEVCVAFPALSAIE
;
A
#
# COMPACT_ATOMS: atom_id res chain seq x y z
N MET A 1 -33.47 10.12 -2.66
CA MET A 1 -32.21 10.75 -3.09
C MET A 1 -31.32 9.66 -3.68
N THR A 2 -30.67 9.91 -4.82
CA THR A 2 -29.70 8.97 -5.40
C THR A 2 -28.37 9.03 -4.63
N LYS A 3 -27.62 7.92 -4.58
CA LYS A 3 -26.30 7.91 -3.96
C LYS A 3 -25.34 8.83 -4.75
N PRO A 4 -24.61 9.75 -4.09
CA PRO A 4 -23.60 10.58 -4.77
C PRO A 4 -22.47 9.74 -5.38
N TYR A 5 -21.94 10.17 -6.53
CA TYR A 5 -20.77 9.53 -7.13
C TYR A 5 -19.47 10.10 -6.53
N VAL A 6 -18.92 9.39 -5.54
CA VAL A 6 -17.61 9.72 -4.94
C VAL A 6 -16.50 9.14 -5.81
N ARG A 7 -16.05 9.91 -6.80
CA ARG A 7 -14.95 9.53 -7.70
C ARG A 7 -13.59 9.96 -7.16
N LEU A 8 -12.52 9.34 -7.66
CA LEU A 8 -11.15 9.74 -7.34
C LEU A 8 -10.86 11.17 -7.83
N ASP A 9 -10.15 11.95 -7.01
CA ASP A 9 -9.56 13.24 -7.34
C ASP A 9 -8.05 13.16 -7.08
N LYS A 10 -7.26 13.40 -8.14
CA LYS A 10 -5.79 13.37 -8.06
C LYS A 10 -5.20 14.35 -7.04
N ASN A 11 -5.94 15.41 -6.69
CA ASN A 11 -5.50 16.39 -5.71
C ASN A 11 -5.83 15.99 -4.26
N ASP A 12 -6.68 14.98 -4.06
CA ASP A 12 -7.20 14.56 -2.75
C ASP A 12 -6.96 13.06 -2.46
N ALA A 13 -6.09 12.41 -3.25
CA ALA A 13 -5.77 10.99 -3.11
C ALA A 13 -4.32 10.74 -2.67
N ALA A 14 -4.12 9.72 -1.83
CA ALA A 14 -2.83 9.12 -1.51
C ALA A 14 -2.83 7.61 -1.84
N VAL A 15 -1.66 7.04 -2.11
CA VAL A 15 -1.47 5.62 -2.44
C VAL A 15 -0.72 4.92 -1.31
N LEU A 16 -1.28 3.83 -0.80
CA LEU A 16 -0.71 3.00 0.26
C LEU A 16 -0.34 1.64 -0.33
N LEU A 17 0.96 1.34 -0.37
CA LEU A 17 1.49 0.06 -0.87
C LEU A 17 1.94 -0.78 0.33
N VAL A 18 1.14 -1.80 0.64
CA VAL A 18 1.24 -2.56 1.89
C VAL A 18 1.80 -3.95 1.61
N ASP A 19 3.02 -4.21 2.07
CA ASP A 19 3.58 -5.57 2.22
C ASP A 19 3.76 -6.35 0.89
N HIS A 20 4.07 -5.65 -0.22
CA HIS A 20 4.52 -6.28 -1.46
C HIS A 20 5.96 -6.83 -1.33
N GLN A 21 6.14 -7.82 -0.45
CA GLN A 21 7.44 -8.35 -0.04
C GLN A 21 7.74 -9.70 -0.72
N ALA A 22 9.00 -9.94 -1.06
CA ALA A 22 9.41 -11.08 -1.87
C ALA A 22 8.92 -12.44 -1.33
N GLY A 23 8.93 -12.65 -0.02
CA GLY A 23 8.40 -13.88 0.61
C GLY A 23 6.88 -13.95 0.53
N LEU A 24 6.17 -12.86 0.87
CA LEU A 24 4.70 -12.81 0.82
C LEU A 24 4.14 -12.98 -0.60
N LEU A 25 4.86 -12.51 -1.63
CA LEU A 25 4.46 -12.71 -3.02
C LEU A 25 4.32 -14.19 -3.42
N SER A 26 5.06 -15.10 -2.77
CA SER A 26 4.93 -16.54 -3.01
C SER A 26 3.61 -17.16 -2.53
N LEU A 27 2.86 -16.41 -1.70
CA LEU A 27 1.54 -16.80 -1.20
C LEU A 27 0.42 -16.41 -2.16
N VAL A 28 0.68 -15.47 -3.07
CA VAL A 28 -0.28 -15.03 -4.09
C VAL A 28 -0.47 -16.15 -5.11
N ARG A 29 -1.70 -16.69 -5.18
CA ARG A 29 -2.07 -17.79 -6.09
C ARG A 29 -3.40 -17.59 -6.80
N ASP A 30 -4.13 -16.54 -6.45
CA ASP A 30 -5.37 -16.10 -7.08
C ASP A 30 -5.11 -15.26 -8.34
N ILE A 31 -3.91 -14.70 -8.47
CA ILE A 31 -3.42 -13.98 -9.66
C ILE A 31 -2.10 -14.61 -10.11
N GLU A 32 -1.96 -14.84 -11.42
CA GLU A 32 -0.73 -15.38 -12.02
C GLU A 32 0.46 -14.42 -11.82
N PRO A 33 1.67 -14.91 -11.50
CA PRO A 33 2.83 -14.08 -11.13
C PRO A 33 3.21 -12.96 -12.10
N ASP A 34 3.27 -13.22 -13.41
CA ASP A 34 3.67 -12.21 -14.39
C ASP A 34 2.62 -11.08 -14.45
N LYS A 35 1.34 -11.47 -14.47
CA LYS A 35 0.23 -10.50 -14.38
C LYS A 35 0.27 -9.72 -13.07
N PHE A 36 0.50 -10.39 -11.94
CA PHE A 36 0.56 -9.76 -10.63
C PHE A 36 1.66 -8.70 -10.58
N LYS A 37 2.88 -9.07 -10.97
CA LYS A 37 4.03 -8.15 -11.03
C LYS A 37 3.71 -6.95 -11.92
N ASN A 38 3.20 -7.18 -13.13
CA ASN A 38 2.83 -6.10 -14.04
C ASN A 38 1.81 -5.14 -13.42
N ASN A 39 0.79 -5.66 -12.73
CA ASN A 39 -0.25 -4.83 -12.13
C ASN A 39 0.26 -3.98 -10.96
N VAL A 40 1.14 -4.52 -10.11
CA VAL A 40 1.76 -3.77 -9.01
C VAL A 40 2.62 -2.63 -9.56
N LEU A 41 3.43 -2.90 -10.58
CA LEU A 41 4.26 -1.87 -11.22
C LEU A 41 3.42 -0.82 -11.94
N ALA A 42 2.33 -1.21 -12.60
CA ALA A 42 1.40 -0.27 -13.20
C ALA A 42 0.75 0.67 -12.17
N LEU A 43 0.44 0.17 -10.96
CA LEU A 43 -0.02 1.00 -9.84
C LEU A 43 1.08 1.94 -9.33
N GLY A 44 2.34 1.48 -9.26
CA GLY A 44 3.47 2.36 -8.97
C GLY A 44 3.60 3.49 -10.01
N ASP A 45 3.56 3.13 -11.29
CA ASP A 45 3.66 4.08 -12.40
C ASP A 45 2.54 5.11 -12.37
N LEU A 46 1.29 4.71 -12.10
CA LEU A 46 0.18 5.65 -12.01
C LEU A 46 0.36 6.61 -10.83
N ALA A 47 0.77 6.10 -9.67
CA ALA A 47 0.97 6.93 -8.48
C ALA A 47 2.03 7.99 -8.72
N LYS A 48 3.13 7.61 -9.38
CA LYS A 48 4.21 8.52 -9.79
C LYS A 48 3.75 9.50 -10.87
N TYR A 49 3.07 9.03 -11.91
CA TYR A 49 2.59 9.87 -13.02
C TYR A 49 1.67 10.99 -12.55
N PHE A 50 0.77 10.70 -11.59
CA PHE A 50 -0.15 11.69 -11.03
C PHE A 50 0.44 12.48 -9.85
N ASN A 51 1.69 12.21 -9.45
CA ASN A 51 2.35 12.80 -8.28
C ASN A 51 1.54 12.61 -6.98
N LEU A 52 0.95 11.43 -6.80
CA LEU A 52 0.19 11.12 -5.59
C LEU A 52 1.16 10.86 -4.43
N PRO A 53 0.92 11.42 -3.22
CA PRO A 53 1.65 11.01 -2.02
C PRO A 53 1.55 9.49 -1.87
N THR A 54 2.71 8.83 -1.85
CA THR A 54 2.80 7.37 -1.79
C THR A 54 3.48 6.97 -0.49
N ILE A 55 2.93 5.98 0.20
CA ILE A 55 3.49 5.44 1.45
C ILE A 55 3.78 3.96 1.22
N LEU A 56 5.00 3.57 1.60
CA LEU A 56 5.46 2.18 1.55
C LEU A 56 5.48 1.63 2.97
N THR A 57 4.96 0.42 3.16
CA THR A 57 5.09 -0.27 4.43
C THR A 57 5.34 -1.76 4.21
N THR A 58 6.08 -2.37 5.14
CA THR A 58 6.38 -3.79 5.16
C THR A 58 6.05 -4.38 6.53
N SER A 59 5.81 -5.69 6.56
CA SER A 59 5.61 -6.47 7.77
C SER A 59 6.77 -7.45 7.96
N PHE A 60 7.50 -7.30 9.06
CA PHE A 60 8.59 -8.18 9.48
C PHE A 60 9.59 -8.52 8.35
N GLU A 61 10.10 -7.49 7.67
CA GLU A 61 10.89 -7.64 6.43
C GLU A 61 12.25 -8.32 6.60
N THR A 62 12.78 -8.40 7.82
CA THR A 62 14.02 -9.11 8.15
C THR A 62 13.78 -10.61 8.43
N GLY A 63 12.53 -11.05 8.42
CA GLY A 63 12.12 -12.44 8.61
C GLY A 63 11.73 -13.13 7.29
N PRO A 64 10.92 -14.21 7.37
CA PRO A 64 10.50 -14.99 6.21
C PRO A 64 9.68 -14.21 5.17
N ASN A 65 9.06 -13.09 5.56
CA ASN A 65 8.31 -12.22 4.64
C ASN A 65 9.24 -11.57 3.60
N GLY A 66 10.52 -11.37 3.94
CA GLY A 66 11.53 -10.82 3.06
C GLY A 66 11.39 -9.32 2.80
N PRO A 67 12.28 -8.73 1.99
CA PRO A 67 12.28 -7.30 1.70
C PRO A 67 11.12 -6.90 0.78
N LEU A 68 10.74 -5.61 0.80
CA LEU A 68 9.90 -5.02 -0.25
C LEU A 68 10.54 -5.24 -1.62
N VAL A 69 9.72 -5.45 -2.66
CA VAL A 69 10.23 -5.58 -4.03
C VAL A 69 11.11 -4.37 -4.42
N PRO A 70 12.29 -4.59 -5.01
CA PRO A 70 13.26 -3.52 -5.30
C PRO A 70 12.69 -2.40 -6.15
N GLU A 71 11.81 -2.73 -7.10
CA GLU A 71 11.20 -1.79 -8.02
C GLU A 71 10.43 -0.69 -7.29
N LEU A 72 9.66 -1.02 -6.25
CA LEU A 72 8.90 -0.03 -5.48
C LEU A 72 9.82 0.90 -4.67
N LYS A 73 10.89 0.35 -4.06
CA LYS A 73 11.90 1.18 -3.35
C LYS A 73 12.62 2.13 -4.31
N ALA A 74 13.00 1.64 -5.49
CA ALA A 74 13.69 2.45 -6.50
C ALA A 74 12.76 3.51 -7.13
N GLN A 75 11.48 3.21 -7.27
CA GLN A 75 10.49 4.12 -7.85
C GLN A 75 10.13 5.28 -6.91
N PHE A 76 10.13 5.02 -5.60
CA PHE A 76 9.74 5.94 -4.54
C PHE A 76 10.83 6.07 -3.44
N PRO A 77 12.02 6.57 -3.77
CA PRO A 77 13.14 6.61 -2.82
C PRO A 77 12.89 7.55 -1.63
N ASP A 78 12.08 8.59 -1.81
CA ASP A 78 11.79 9.61 -0.79
C ASP A 78 10.42 9.42 -0.12
N ALA A 79 9.68 8.38 -0.49
CA ALA A 79 8.39 8.09 0.14
C ALA A 79 8.59 7.65 1.59
N PRO A 80 7.65 7.99 2.51
CA PRO A 80 7.64 7.41 3.84
C PRO A 80 7.68 5.87 3.74
N TYR A 81 8.70 5.29 4.37
CA TYR A 81 8.93 3.85 4.42
C TYR A 81 8.82 3.36 5.86
N ILE A 82 7.77 2.60 6.17
CA ILE A 82 7.48 2.13 7.53
C ILE A 82 7.64 0.61 7.59
N ALA A 83 8.78 0.15 8.11
CA ALA A 83 9.01 -1.27 8.38
C ALA A 83 8.41 -1.67 9.73
N ARG A 84 7.25 -2.34 9.72
CA ARG A 84 6.54 -2.73 10.93
C ARG A 84 7.18 -4.00 11.51
N PRO A 85 7.60 -4.01 12.79
CA PRO A 85 8.27 -5.17 13.38
C PRO A 85 7.31 -6.32 13.71
N GLY A 86 6.00 -6.08 13.79
CA GLY A 86 5.02 -7.12 14.13
C GLY A 86 3.54 -6.75 13.99
N ASN A 87 3.18 -5.46 13.86
CA ASN A 87 1.79 -5.08 13.64
C ASN A 87 1.28 -5.61 12.29
N ILE A 88 0.35 -6.57 12.34
CA ILE A 88 -0.26 -7.15 11.14
C ILE A 88 -1.09 -6.09 10.43
N ASN A 89 -2.07 -5.48 11.12
CA ASN A 89 -2.78 -4.31 10.62
C ASN A 89 -1.81 -3.11 10.61
N ALA A 90 -1.57 -2.53 9.43
CA ALA A 90 -0.74 -1.34 9.31
C ALA A 90 -1.31 -0.15 10.08
N TRP A 91 -2.63 -0.10 10.27
CA TRP A 91 -3.30 0.97 11.04
C TRP A 91 -3.03 0.91 12.55
N ASP A 92 -2.56 -0.23 13.07
CA ASP A 92 -2.15 -0.34 14.49
C ASP A 92 -0.74 0.24 14.72
N ASN A 93 -0.04 0.64 13.65
CA ASN A 93 1.26 1.29 13.75
C ASN A 93 1.10 2.82 13.68
N GLU A 94 1.49 3.50 14.75
CA GLU A 94 1.33 4.95 14.87
C GLU A 94 2.09 5.73 13.80
N ASP A 95 3.29 5.29 13.42
CA ASP A 95 4.10 5.94 12.38
C ASP A 95 3.45 5.84 11.00
N PHE A 96 2.85 4.68 10.69
CA PHE A 96 2.07 4.50 9.47
C PHE A 96 0.86 5.45 9.44
N VAL A 97 0.04 5.47 10.49
CA VAL A 97 -1.14 6.35 10.55
C VAL A 97 -0.74 7.83 10.51
N LYS A 98 0.36 8.20 11.17
CA LYS A 98 0.90 9.55 11.14
C LYS A 98 1.37 9.93 9.74
N ALA A 99 2.07 9.05 9.03
CA ALA A 99 2.47 9.28 7.64
C ALA A 99 1.25 9.45 6.73
N VAL A 100 0.22 8.60 6.88
CA VAL A 100 -1.04 8.71 6.12
C VAL A 100 -1.71 10.06 6.37
N LYS A 101 -1.88 10.45 7.64
CA LYS A 101 -2.49 11.75 8.01
C LYS A 101 -1.67 12.94 7.53
N ALA A 102 -0.33 12.83 7.53
CA ALA A 102 0.56 13.89 7.06
C ALA A 102 0.42 14.17 5.55
N THR A 103 -0.12 13.23 4.75
CA THR A 103 -0.43 13.50 3.34
C THR A 103 -1.54 14.55 3.16
N GLY A 104 -2.40 14.72 4.17
CA GLY A 104 -3.58 15.59 4.13
C GLY A 104 -4.65 15.12 3.13
N LYS A 105 -4.58 13.89 2.61
CA LYS A 105 -5.48 13.35 1.59
C LYS A 105 -6.68 12.64 2.21
N LYS A 106 -7.88 12.88 1.67
CA LYS A 106 -9.09 12.20 2.14
C LYS A 106 -9.29 10.83 1.52
N GLN A 107 -8.84 10.64 0.28
CA GLN A 107 -9.03 9.42 -0.48
C GLN A 107 -7.78 8.55 -0.37
N LEU A 108 -7.96 7.27 -0.03
CA LEU A 108 -6.86 6.31 0.10
C LEU A 108 -7.02 5.21 -0.94
N ILE A 109 -6.02 5.07 -1.80
CA ILE A 109 -5.89 3.99 -2.78
C ILE A 109 -4.96 2.96 -2.16
N ILE A 110 -5.46 1.76 -1.87
CA ILE A 110 -4.73 0.74 -1.10
C ILE A 110 -4.54 -0.50 -1.96
N ALA A 111 -3.30 -1.01 -2.00
CA ALA A 111 -2.97 -2.31 -2.56
C ALA A 111 -1.91 -3.00 -1.71
N GLY A 112 -1.93 -4.33 -1.67
CA GLY A 112 -1.02 -5.07 -0.82
C GLY A 112 -1.25 -6.58 -0.83
N VAL A 113 -0.46 -7.27 -0.02
CA VAL A 113 -0.50 -8.74 0.12
C VAL A 113 -0.40 -9.13 1.60
N VAL A 114 -1.24 -10.03 2.13
CA VAL A 114 -2.42 -10.66 1.48
C VAL A 114 -3.66 -9.79 1.62
N THR A 115 -4.60 -9.93 0.68
CA THR A 115 -5.77 -9.05 0.52
C THR A 115 -6.65 -9.00 1.77
N GLU A 116 -6.93 -10.15 2.36
CA GLU A 116 -7.86 -10.28 3.49
C GLU A 116 -7.28 -9.86 4.84
N VAL A 117 -5.98 -9.57 4.90
CA VAL A 117 -5.27 -9.17 6.12
C VAL A 117 -4.63 -7.81 5.95
N CYS A 118 -3.54 -7.74 5.19
CA CYS A 118 -2.73 -6.53 5.07
C CYS A 118 -3.42 -5.41 4.28
N VAL A 119 -4.39 -5.74 3.44
CA VAL A 119 -5.23 -4.73 2.76
C VAL A 119 -6.53 -4.49 3.51
N ALA A 120 -7.28 -5.55 3.83
CA ALA A 120 -8.59 -5.41 4.44
C ALA A 120 -8.54 -4.75 5.82
N PHE A 121 -7.60 -5.10 6.69
CA PHE A 121 -7.56 -4.54 8.05
C PHE A 121 -7.33 -3.02 8.04
N PRO A 122 -6.29 -2.47 7.39
CA PRO A 122 -6.13 -1.02 7.36
C PRO A 122 -7.21 -0.32 6.54
N ALA A 123 -7.80 -0.97 5.53
CA ALA A 123 -8.95 -0.40 4.82
C ALA A 123 -10.17 -0.24 5.72
N LEU A 124 -10.50 -1.26 6.53
CA LEU A 124 -11.60 -1.21 7.49
C LEU A 124 -11.35 -0.15 8.57
N SER A 125 -10.14 -0.11 9.14
CA SER A 125 -9.75 0.90 10.13
C SER A 125 -9.72 2.32 9.56
N ALA A 126 -9.47 2.49 8.26
CA ALA A 126 -9.48 3.80 7.60
C ALA A 126 -10.90 4.30 7.25
N ILE A 127 -11.87 3.38 7.15
CA ILE A 127 -13.28 3.71 6.90
C ILE A 127 -13.98 4.19 8.17
N GLU A 128 -13.59 3.65 9.33
CA GLU A 128 -14.09 4.03 10.67
C GLU A 128 -13.78 5.49 11.04
#